data_AF-A0A1G9BZA2-F1
#
_entry.id   AF-A0A1G9BZA2-F1
#
_cell.length_a   1.000
_cell.length_b   1.000
_cell.length_c   1.000
_cell.angle_alpha   90.00
_cell.angle_beta   90.00
_cell.angle_gamma   90.00
#
_symmetry.space_group_name_H-M   'P 1'
#
loop_
_entity.id
_entity.type
_entity.pdbx_description
1 polymer ?
#
loop_
_entity_poly.entity_id
_entity_poly.type
_entity_poly.pdbx_seq_one_letter_code
_entity_poly.pdbx_strand_id
1 'polypeptide(L)'
;MSGEQQRWILAFDGSCATCREISDAIAEACDGKLEVLPLNHPQVQYWRETKFGEQPPHSPTLLRIERTETRAWTGPTMTLPLLRRLGFRSTTRVLRSLGVLRRQANGHPLESTEPNTLGRAGFLRLGGGAALATGIVLFGKTSALAEQRCAAAQRWAETNANNLPARYDELVGYPMAYRRAIYAKSSPERKARFWSDHLKRYRTENPDLSTEQREALDEAEAIAANPVNFIPENAPTRAVENVDRKMRNAFGTDEAGRAIATLGPAERRATETAPVACECTNESEYCPDRHYCQYKSQNCSFVDKGCGSFWAYVCNGLCEYGG
;
A
#
# COMPACT_ATOMS: atom_id res chain seq x y z
N MET A 1 13.53 -6.53 48.01
CA MET A 1 14.44 -5.71 47.19
C MET A 1 14.42 -6.27 45.78
N SER A 2 13.51 -5.75 44.95
CA SER A 2 13.17 -6.31 43.64
C SER A 2 14.19 -5.80 42.62
N GLY A 3 14.94 -6.72 42.01
CA GLY A 3 16.00 -6.39 41.06
C GLY A 3 15.51 -5.51 39.92
N GLU A 4 16.27 -4.47 39.62
CA GLU A 4 15.97 -3.48 38.59
C GLU A 4 15.85 -4.17 37.23
N GLN A 5 14.62 -4.19 36.71
CA GLN A 5 14.32 -4.86 35.47
C GLN A 5 14.83 -4.02 34.30
N GLN A 6 15.96 -4.46 33.74
CA GLN A 6 16.40 -4.10 32.39
C GLN A 6 15.27 -4.44 31.40
N ARG A 7 14.72 -3.43 30.73
CA ARG A 7 13.67 -3.61 29.72
C ARG A 7 14.28 -3.55 28.32
N TRP A 8 13.91 -4.52 27.50
CA TRP A 8 14.26 -4.52 26.08
C TRP A 8 12.97 -4.37 25.29
N ILE A 9 12.89 -3.34 24.46
CA ILE A 9 11.69 -2.99 23.71
C ILE A 9 12.04 -2.98 22.23
N LEU A 10 11.31 -3.73 21.43
CA LEU A 10 11.32 -3.59 19.97
C LEU A 10 10.14 -2.68 19.59
N ALA A 11 10.45 -1.44 19.27
CA ALA A 11 9.47 -0.48 18.83
C ALA A 11 9.32 -0.52 17.31
N PHE A 12 8.09 -0.60 16.80
CA PHE A 12 7.83 -0.52 15.36
C PHE A 12 6.48 0.14 15.07
N ASP A 13 6.36 0.82 13.93
CA ASP A 13 5.08 1.39 13.48
C ASP A 13 4.34 0.35 12.64
N GLY A 14 3.09 0.12 13.02
CA GLY A 14 2.23 -0.93 12.52
C GLY A 14 0.90 -0.37 12.02
N SER A 15 0.94 0.70 11.26
CA SER A 15 -0.24 1.46 10.85
C SER A 15 -1.16 0.75 9.82
N CYS A 16 -1.09 -0.58 9.65
CA CYS A 16 -2.04 -1.37 8.86
C CYS A 16 -2.54 -2.63 9.59
N ALA A 17 -3.67 -3.21 9.16
CA ALA A 17 -4.26 -4.42 9.76
C ALA A 17 -3.32 -5.64 9.74
N THR A 18 -2.47 -5.75 8.71
CA THR A 18 -1.41 -6.77 8.59
C THR A 18 -0.33 -6.63 9.66
N CYS A 19 -0.17 -5.46 10.26
CA CYS A 19 0.82 -5.24 11.31
C CYS A 19 0.41 -5.83 12.65
N ARG A 20 -0.87 -6.12 12.92
CA ARG A 20 -1.27 -6.86 14.13
C ARG A 20 -0.85 -8.32 14.07
N GLU A 21 -1.08 -9.00 12.95
CA GLU A 21 -0.59 -10.37 12.75
C GLU A 21 0.95 -10.44 12.83
N ILE A 22 1.63 -9.41 12.34
CA ILE A 22 3.09 -9.33 12.43
C ILE A 22 3.56 -8.95 13.85
N SER A 23 2.82 -8.11 14.58
CA SER A 23 3.04 -7.85 16.02
C SER A 23 2.96 -9.13 16.82
N ASP A 24 1.92 -9.93 16.57
CA ASP A 24 1.70 -11.19 17.28
C ASP A 24 2.80 -12.20 16.92
N ALA A 25 3.17 -12.31 15.64
CA ALA A 25 4.27 -13.15 15.20
C ALA A 25 5.64 -12.71 15.76
N ILE A 26 5.87 -11.39 15.90
CA ILE A 26 7.09 -10.86 16.52
C ILE A 26 7.08 -11.10 18.03
N ALA A 27 5.97 -10.85 18.71
CA ALA A 27 5.83 -11.10 20.15
C ALA A 27 6.02 -12.59 20.47
N GLU A 28 5.42 -13.49 19.68
CA GLU A 28 5.61 -14.93 19.77
C GLU A 28 7.07 -15.33 19.48
N ALA A 29 7.69 -14.78 18.44
CA ALA A 29 9.10 -15.06 18.11
C ALA A 29 10.08 -14.55 19.20
N CYS A 30 9.68 -13.52 19.94
CA CYS A 30 10.45 -12.97 21.04
C CYS A 30 10.31 -13.77 22.34
N ASP A 31 9.27 -14.60 22.49
CA ASP A 31 9.08 -15.51 23.63
C ASP A 31 9.22 -14.78 24.99
N GLY A 32 8.62 -13.60 25.09
CA GLY A 32 8.68 -12.73 26.29
C GLY A 32 10.04 -12.08 26.57
N LYS A 33 11.07 -12.28 25.74
CA LYS A 33 12.42 -11.71 25.95
C LYS A 33 12.54 -10.24 25.54
N LEU A 34 11.60 -9.77 24.71
CA LEU A 34 11.43 -8.38 24.28
C LEU A 34 9.97 -7.97 24.48
N GLU A 35 9.79 -6.74 24.92
CA GLU A 35 8.50 -6.04 24.88
C GLU A 35 8.32 -5.42 23.49
N VAL A 36 7.08 -5.41 22.99
CA VAL A 36 6.75 -4.83 21.69
C VAL A 36 5.85 -3.63 21.91
N LEU A 37 6.31 -2.45 21.49
CA LEU A 37 5.56 -1.19 21.62
C LEU A 37 5.45 -0.47 20.27
N PRO A 38 4.39 0.31 20.04
CA PRO A 38 4.29 1.06 18.80
C PRO A 38 5.24 2.27 18.80
N LEU A 39 5.73 2.68 17.62
CA LEU A 39 6.64 3.85 17.51
C LEU A 39 6.01 5.17 17.97
N ASN A 40 4.68 5.27 17.99
CA ASN A 40 3.92 6.41 18.48
C ASN A 40 3.62 6.35 19.99
N HIS A 41 4.08 5.32 20.71
CA HIS A 41 3.90 5.25 22.16
C HIS A 41 4.65 6.42 22.83
N PRO A 42 4.04 7.19 23.75
CA PRO A 42 4.65 8.40 24.31
C PRO A 42 6.05 8.16 24.93
N GLN A 43 6.24 7.06 25.65
CA GLN A 43 7.55 6.72 26.21
C GLN A 43 8.58 6.35 25.12
N VAL A 44 8.14 5.70 24.04
CA VAL A 44 9.01 5.33 22.92
C VAL A 44 9.47 6.57 22.16
N GLN A 45 8.59 7.54 21.94
CA GLN A 45 8.95 8.84 21.37
C GLN A 45 9.98 9.54 22.24
N TYR A 46 9.71 9.66 23.54
CA TYR A 46 10.65 10.25 24.51
C TYR A 46 12.05 9.59 24.47
N TRP A 47 12.12 8.26 24.52
CA TRP A 47 13.41 7.54 24.46
C TRP A 47 14.14 7.71 23.13
N ARG A 48 13.39 7.77 22.02
CA ARG A 48 13.96 7.95 20.68
C ARG A 48 14.44 9.38 20.48
N GLU A 49 13.71 10.37 20.96
CA GLU A 49 14.13 11.78 20.95
C GLU A 49 15.39 11.99 21.78
N THR A 50 15.43 11.38 22.97
CA THR A 50 16.60 11.42 23.86
C THR A 50 17.86 10.81 23.21
N LYS A 51 17.71 9.87 22.28
CA LYS A 51 18.85 9.15 21.66
C LYS A 51 19.21 9.64 20.26
N PHE A 52 18.22 10.03 19.46
CA PHE A 52 18.40 10.40 18.05
C PHE A 52 18.13 11.88 17.77
N GLY A 53 17.74 12.67 18.78
CA GLY A 53 17.34 14.07 18.65
C GLY A 53 15.86 14.24 18.32
N GLU A 54 15.42 15.49 18.18
CA GLU A 54 14.00 15.89 18.01
C GLU A 54 13.28 15.26 16.81
N GLN A 55 14.02 14.70 15.85
CA GLN A 55 13.47 14.02 14.67
C GLN A 55 14.07 12.61 14.51
N PRO A 56 13.66 11.65 15.35
CA PRO A 56 14.19 10.30 15.27
C PRO A 56 13.78 9.61 13.94
N PRO A 57 14.67 8.82 13.29
CA PRO A 57 14.36 8.16 12.03
C PRO A 57 13.11 7.28 12.13
N HIS A 58 12.15 7.43 11.19
CA HIS A 58 10.88 6.68 11.18
C HIS A 58 11.09 5.22 10.73
N SER A 59 11.69 4.43 11.61
CA SER A 59 12.09 3.05 11.36
C SER A 59 11.96 2.20 12.63
N PRO A 60 11.81 0.86 12.51
CA PRO A 60 11.85 -0.02 13.67
C PRO A 60 13.10 0.25 14.52
N THR A 61 12.90 0.35 15.83
CA THR A 61 13.92 0.75 16.78
C THR A 61 13.99 -0.28 17.90
N LEU A 62 15.17 -0.84 18.14
CA LEU A 62 15.42 -1.61 19.35
C LEU A 62 15.88 -0.66 20.45
N LEU A 63 15.23 -0.75 21.60
CA LEU A 63 15.54 0.04 22.79
C LEU A 63 15.94 -0.88 23.94
N ARG A 64 16.94 -0.45 24.70
CA ARG A 64 17.33 -1.05 25.97
C ARG A 64 17.29 0.02 27.04
N ILE A 65 16.44 -0.17 28.03
CA ILE A 65 16.19 0.77 29.13
C ILE A 65 16.77 0.18 30.42
N GLU A 66 17.75 0.88 31.00
CA GLU A 66 18.43 0.51 32.24
C GLU A 66 18.50 1.74 33.16
N ARG A 67 17.64 1.81 34.18
CA ARG A 67 17.55 2.96 35.12
C ARG A 67 17.41 4.30 34.37
N THR A 68 18.53 4.98 34.14
CA THR A 68 18.66 6.29 33.48
C THR A 68 19.35 6.20 32.11
N GLU A 69 19.93 5.06 31.76
CA GLU A 69 20.58 4.84 30.47
C GLU A 69 19.59 4.23 29.48
N THR A 70 19.35 4.95 28.38
CA THR A 70 18.65 4.43 27.21
C THR A 70 19.69 4.11 26.14
N ARG A 71 19.64 2.93 25.53
CA ARG A 71 20.35 2.63 24.28
C ARG A 71 19.35 2.35 23.18
N ALA A 72 19.63 2.84 21.99
CA ALA A 72 18.75 2.71 20.85
C ALA A 72 19.54 2.29 19.60
N TRP A 73 18.97 1.39 18.82
CA TRP A 73 19.51 0.92 17.55
C TRP A 73 18.42 0.92 16.49
N THR A 74 18.76 1.28 15.27
CA THR A 74 17.84 1.24 14.11
C THR A 74 18.48 0.50 12.93
N GLY A 75 17.64 -0.09 12.08
CA GLY A 75 18.09 -0.79 10.87
C GLY A 75 19.13 -1.90 11.16
N PRO A 76 20.20 -2.03 10.36
CA PRO A 76 21.18 -3.11 10.51
C PRO A 76 21.89 -3.13 11.87
N THR A 77 21.99 -1.99 12.55
CA THR A 77 22.67 -1.87 13.85
C THR A 77 21.96 -2.62 14.98
N MET A 78 20.68 -2.96 14.79
CA MET A 78 19.88 -3.76 15.73
C MET A 78 20.28 -5.24 15.73
N THR A 79 20.91 -5.72 14.66
CA THR A 79 21.15 -7.16 14.42
C THR A 79 21.98 -7.80 15.53
N LEU A 80 23.10 -7.19 15.89
CA LEU A 80 24.02 -7.75 16.89
C LEU A 80 23.41 -7.75 18.31
N PRO A 81 22.77 -6.65 18.77
CA PRO A 81 21.99 -6.68 20.02
C PRO A 81 20.87 -7.74 20.03
N LEU A 82 20.10 -7.87 18.94
CA LEU A 82 19.05 -8.90 18.84
C LEU A 82 19.63 -10.31 18.90
N LEU A 83 20.74 -10.60 18.20
CA LEU A 83 21.40 -11.90 18.23
C LEU A 83 21.84 -12.28 19.65
N ARG A 84 22.39 -11.31 20.40
CA ARG A 84 22.82 -11.53 21.79
C ARG A 84 21.63 -11.76 22.72
N ARG A 85 20.49 -11.09 22.49
CA ARG A 85 19.33 -11.15 23.39
C ARG A 85 18.39 -12.34 23.11
N LEU A 86 18.12 -12.60 21.84
CA LEU A 86 17.14 -13.59 21.39
C LEU A 86 17.78 -14.92 20.97
N GLY A 87 19.06 -14.89 20.58
CA GLY A 87 19.71 -16.01 19.90
C GLY A 87 19.35 -16.08 18.40
N PHE A 88 20.17 -16.81 17.65
CA PHE A 88 20.14 -16.82 16.18
C PHE A 88 18.77 -17.14 15.57
N ARG A 89 18.07 -18.15 16.09
CA ARG A 89 16.77 -18.60 15.54
C ARG A 89 15.68 -17.54 15.70
N SER A 90 15.55 -16.95 16.89
CA SER A 90 14.53 -15.93 17.14
C SER A 90 14.87 -14.61 16.45
N THR A 91 16.15 -14.22 16.39
CA THR A 91 16.57 -13.02 15.64
C THR A 91 16.28 -13.12 14.16
N THR A 92 16.54 -14.27 13.53
CA THR A 92 16.25 -14.46 12.09
C THR A 92 14.75 -14.40 11.79
N ARG A 93 13.88 -14.93 12.68
CA ARG A 93 12.42 -14.74 12.56
C ARG A 93 12.02 -13.27 12.67
N VAL A 94 12.49 -12.56 13.71
CA VAL A 94 12.20 -11.14 13.90
C VAL A 94 12.66 -10.30 12.71
N LEU A 95 13.90 -10.50 12.23
CA LEU A 95 14.42 -9.78 11.07
C LEU A 95 13.67 -10.12 9.77
N ARG A 96 13.23 -11.38 9.59
CA ARG A 96 12.40 -11.76 8.45
C ARG A 96 11.05 -11.05 8.48
N SER A 97 10.38 -11.01 9.63
CA SER A 97 9.11 -10.29 9.81
C SER A 97 9.26 -8.79 9.57
N LEU A 98 10.34 -8.18 10.11
CA LEU A 98 10.68 -6.78 9.83
C LEU A 98 11.05 -6.54 8.35
N GLY A 99 11.66 -7.52 7.68
CA GLY A 99 12.00 -7.47 6.26
C GLY A 99 10.78 -7.63 5.35
N VAL A 100 9.77 -8.38 5.75
CA VAL A 100 8.45 -8.42 5.09
C VAL A 100 7.78 -7.06 5.21
N LEU A 101 7.75 -6.46 6.40
CA LEU A 101 7.23 -5.11 6.61
C LEU A 101 7.95 -4.06 5.76
N ARG A 102 9.28 -4.11 5.69
CA ARG A 102 10.05 -3.17 4.87
C ARG A 102 9.80 -3.37 3.38
N ARG A 103 9.59 -4.61 2.92
CA ARG A 103 9.23 -4.90 1.52
C ARG A 103 7.83 -4.42 1.20
N GLN A 104 6.86 -4.64 2.08
CA GLN A 104 5.50 -4.11 1.94
C GLN A 104 5.47 -2.57 1.99
N ALA A 105 6.20 -1.95 2.93
CA ALA A 105 6.33 -0.50 3.04
C ALA A 105 7.05 0.14 1.85
N ASN A 106 7.96 -0.61 1.22
CA ASN A 106 8.65 -0.25 -0.02
C ASN A 106 7.95 -0.77 -1.30
N GLY A 107 6.72 -1.31 -1.18
CA GLY A 107 5.91 -1.76 -2.32
C GLY A 107 6.39 -3.02 -3.06
N HIS A 108 7.39 -3.74 -2.55
CA HIS A 108 7.79 -5.02 -3.16
C HIS A 108 6.76 -6.12 -2.82
N PRO A 109 6.16 -6.78 -3.84
CA PRO A 109 5.21 -7.87 -3.61
C PRO A 109 5.88 -9.04 -2.88
N LEU A 110 5.10 -9.71 -2.03
CA LEU A 110 5.47 -11.03 -1.50
C LEU A 110 5.49 -12.03 -2.66
N GLU A 111 6.65 -12.61 -2.94
CA GLU A 111 6.73 -13.81 -3.78
C GLU A 111 5.81 -14.88 -3.19
N SER A 112 4.94 -15.42 -4.04
CA SER A 112 4.11 -16.58 -3.73
C SER A 112 5.00 -17.71 -3.26
N THR A 113 4.74 -18.17 -2.03
CA THR A 113 5.43 -19.33 -1.47
C THR A 113 4.81 -20.58 -2.04
N GLU A 114 5.28 -21.00 -3.22
CA GLU A 114 5.12 -22.38 -3.72
C GLU A 114 6.32 -23.21 -3.21
N PRO A 115 6.09 -24.38 -2.59
CA PRO A 115 7.14 -25.19 -2.00
C PRO A 115 7.78 -26.09 -3.06
N ASN A 116 8.72 -25.58 -3.86
CA ASN A 116 9.49 -26.41 -4.77
C ASN A 116 11.00 -26.34 -4.48
N THR A 117 11.46 -27.41 -3.83
CA THR A 117 12.79 -28.03 -3.93
C THR A 117 13.98 -27.11 -4.26
N LEU A 118 14.73 -26.76 -3.21
CA LEU A 118 16.05 -26.13 -3.29
C LEU A 118 17.03 -27.04 -4.05
N GLY A 119 17.22 -26.78 -5.33
CA GLY A 119 18.32 -27.33 -6.11
C GLY A 119 19.65 -26.75 -5.64
N ARG A 120 20.60 -27.62 -5.29
CA ARG A 120 21.98 -27.34 -4.83
C ARG A 120 22.86 -26.50 -5.78
N ALA A 121 22.31 -25.97 -6.87
CA ALA A 121 23.02 -25.13 -7.84
C ALA A 121 22.77 -23.61 -7.68
N GLY A 122 21.88 -23.18 -6.79
CA GLY A 122 21.58 -21.75 -6.57
C GLY A 122 22.51 -21.02 -5.58
N PHE A 123 23.37 -21.73 -4.85
CA PHE A 123 24.10 -21.18 -3.69
C PHE A 123 25.45 -20.54 -4.02
N LEU A 124 25.87 -20.47 -5.29
CA LEU A 124 27.19 -19.94 -5.68
C LEU A 124 27.16 -18.64 -6.51
N ARG A 125 26.02 -17.93 -6.57
CA ARG A 125 25.94 -16.62 -7.28
C ARG A 125 25.84 -15.38 -6.39
N LEU A 126 26.02 -15.51 -5.08
CA LEU A 126 26.06 -14.38 -4.13
C LEU A 126 27.41 -14.29 -3.41
N GLY A 127 28.50 -14.44 -4.16
CA GLY A 127 29.85 -14.17 -3.69
C GLY A 127 30.48 -13.04 -4.48
N GLY A 128 30.53 -11.84 -3.89
CA GLY A 128 31.35 -10.73 -4.37
C GLY A 128 30.56 -9.54 -4.93
N GLY A 129 30.71 -8.38 -4.27
CA GLY A 129 30.37 -7.08 -4.86
C GLY A 129 29.42 -6.24 -4.01
N ALA A 130 29.97 -5.46 -3.09
CA ALA A 130 29.31 -4.27 -2.57
C ALA A 130 29.26 -3.21 -3.68
N ALA A 131 28.08 -2.72 -4.04
CA ALA A 131 27.93 -1.48 -4.79
C ALA A 131 26.54 -0.84 -4.59
N LEU A 132 26.55 0.27 -3.84
CA LEU A 132 25.74 1.49 -3.95
C LEU A 132 24.21 1.42 -3.86
N ALA A 133 23.69 2.01 -2.77
CA ALA A 133 22.63 3.01 -2.87
C ALA A 133 22.78 4.04 -1.73
N THR A 134 23.52 5.09 -2.02
CA THR A 134 23.77 6.28 -1.20
C THR A 134 22.64 7.32 -1.40
N GLY A 135 22.23 8.02 -0.33
CA GLY A 135 21.41 9.25 -0.36
C GLY A 135 19.91 9.01 -0.58
N ILE A 136 18.98 9.57 0.21
CA ILE A 136 18.78 11.02 0.42
C ILE A 136 18.23 11.26 1.84
N VAL A 137 18.89 12.16 2.57
CA VAL A 137 18.27 12.96 3.64
C VAL A 137 17.93 14.30 2.99
N LEU A 138 16.65 14.63 2.87
CA LEU A 138 16.20 15.97 2.50
C LEU A 138 15.07 16.41 3.42
N PHE A 139 15.17 17.68 3.76
CA PHE A 139 14.33 18.47 4.65
C PHE A 139 12.83 18.42 4.31
N GLY A 140 12.03 18.76 5.33
CA GLY A 140 10.58 18.87 5.33
C GLY A 140 9.93 19.14 3.98
N LYS A 141 9.18 18.14 3.51
CA LYS A 141 7.91 18.22 2.77
C LYS A 141 7.42 16.79 2.60
N THR A 142 6.25 16.50 3.14
CA THR A 142 5.67 15.15 3.23
C THR A 142 5.42 14.52 1.85
N SER A 143 5.29 15.31 0.76
CA SER A 143 4.96 14.86 -0.61
C SER A 143 5.89 13.80 -1.22
N ALA A 144 7.15 13.75 -0.80
CA ALA A 144 8.16 12.91 -1.43
C ALA A 144 7.87 11.40 -1.29
N LEU A 145 7.25 10.95 -0.20
CA LEU A 145 6.99 9.51 0.03
C LEU A 145 5.84 8.96 -0.83
N ALA A 146 4.84 9.79 -1.09
CA ALA A 146 3.68 9.48 -1.93
C ALA A 146 4.09 9.31 -3.40
N GLU A 147 4.81 10.32 -3.87
CA GLU A 147 5.37 10.38 -5.21
C GLU A 147 6.38 9.25 -5.42
N GLN A 148 7.18 8.93 -4.39
CA GLN A 148 8.06 7.77 -4.40
C GLN A 148 7.30 6.44 -4.51
N ARG A 149 6.15 6.28 -3.86
CA ARG A 149 5.34 5.05 -3.94
C ARG A 149 4.71 4.88 -5.32
N CYS A 150 4.13 5.93 -5.90
CA CYS A 150 3.58 5.85 -7.26
C CYS A 150 4.68 5.66 -8.30
N ALA A 151 5.80 6.38 -8.18
CA ALA A 151 6.95 6.17 -9.05
C ALA A 151 7.55 4.77 -8.90
N ALA A 152 7.56 4.18 -7.68
CA ALA A 152 8.01 2.81 -7.46
C ALA A 152 7.05 1.79 -8.08
N ALA A 153 5.74 2.00 -7.95
CA ALA A 153 4.72 1.16 -8.58
C ALA A 153 4.82 1.19 -10.12
N GLN A 154 4.97 2.38 -10.70
CA GLN A 154 5.17 2.56 -12.15
C GLN A 154 6.45 1.85 -12.63
N ARG A 155 7.59 2.10 -11.98
CA ARG A 155 8.87 1.44 -12.33
C ARG A 155 8.80 -0.08 -12.21
N TRP A 156 8.10 -0.59 -11.18
CA TRP A 156 7.89 -2.02 -11.02
C TRP A 156 7.03 -2.57 -12.18
N ALA A 157 5.93 -1.91 -12.53
CA ALA A 157 5.06 -2.36 -13.62
C ALA A 157 5.79 -2.32 -14.98
N GLU A 158 6.65 -1.32 -15.21
CA GLU A 158 7.48 -1.23 -16.42
C GLU A 158 8.52 -2.35 -16.49
N THR A 159 9.21 -2.62 -15.39
CA THR A 159 10.21 -3.70 -15.31
C THR A 159 9.55 -5.08 -15.49
N ASN A 160 8.30 -5.23 -15.06
CA ASN A 160 7.55 -6.48 -15.11
C ASN A 160 6.51 -6.50 -16.24
N ALA A 161 6.63 -5.65 -17.27
CA ALA A 161 5.60 -5.49 -18.31
C ALA A 161 5.18 -6.82 -18.97
N ASN A 162 6.13 -7.74 -19.16
CA ASN A 162 5.90 -9.07 -19.75
C ASN A 162 5.35 -10.12 -18.77
N ASN A 163 5.27 -9.80 -17.47
CA ASN A 163 4.82 -10.69 -16.40
C ASN A 163 3.85 -9.99 -15.43
N LEU A 164 3.07 -9.04 -15.94
CA LEU A 164 2.03 -8.38 -15.15
C LEU A 164 0.92 -9.37 -14.79
N PRO A 165 0.30 -9.24 -13.59
CA PRO A 165 -0.90 -9.98 -13.22
C PRO A 165 -1.92 -10.01 -14.35
N ALA A 166 -2.50 -11.18 -14.58
CA ALA A 166 -3.46 -11.40 -15.67
C ALA A 166 -4.87 -11.68 -15.16
N ARG A 167 -5.01 -12.02 -13.87
CA ARG A 167 -6.28 -12.32 -13.22
C ARG A 167 -6.64 -11.29 -12.17
N TYR A 168 -7.94 -11.07 -11.95
CA TYR A 168 -8.43 -10.12 -10.96
C TYR A 168 -7.94 -10.42 -9.53
N ASP A 169 -7.96 -11.68 -9.10
CA ASP A 169 -7.49 -12.07 -7.75
C ASP A 169 -6.00 -11.79 -7.53
N GLU A 170 -5.19 -11.89 -8.59
CA GLU A 170 -3.77 -11.52 -8.51
C GLU A 170 -3.62 -10.01 -8.37
N LEU A 171 -4.39 -9.23 -9.13
CA LEU A 171 -4.36 -7.76 -9.11
C LEU A 171 -4.74 -7.22 -7.73
N VAL A 172 -5.85 -7.69 -7.14
CA VAL A 172 -6.35 -7.15 -5.86
C VAL A 172 -5.45 -7.49 -4.67
N GLY A 173 -4.53 -8.45 -4.81
CA GLY A 173 -3.48 -8.72 -3.83
C GLY A 173 -2.42 -7.61 -3.70
N TYR A 174 -2.38 -6.67 -4.65
CA TYR A 174 -1.43 -5.54 -4.63
C TYR A 174 -2.01 -4.31 -3.92
N PRO A 175 -1.15 -3.40 -3.41
CA PRO A 175 -1.58 -2.08 -2.96
C PRO A 175 -2.16 -1.23 -4.10
N MET A 176 -3.01 -0.25 -3.80
CA MET A 176 -3.77 0.53 -4.81
C MET A 176 -2.87 1.21 -5.86
N ALA A 177 -1.73 1.77 -5.44
CA ALA A 177 -0.76 2.37 -6.35
C ALA A 177 -0.21 1.36 -7.38
N TYR A 178 0.03 0.12 -6.95
CA TYR A 178 0.46 -0.98 -7.82
C TYR A 178 -0.69 -1.47 -8.71
N ARG A 179 -1.91 -1.57 -8.18
CA ARG A 179 -3.09 -1.93 -8.98
C ARG A 179 -3.26 -0.96 -10.15
N ARG A 180 -3.19 0.35 -9.89
CA ARG A 180 -3.26 1.39 -10.92
C ARG A 180 -2.11 1.30 -11.92
N ALA A 181 -0.88 1.08 -11.46
CA ALA A 181 0.28 0.94 -12.35
C ALA A 181 0.19 -0.31 -13.25
N ILE A 182 -0.21 -1.46 -12.69
CA ILE A 182 -0.48 -2.70 -13.44
C ILE A 182 -1.58 -2.46 -14.47
N TYR A 183 -2.68 -1.85 -14.05
CA TYR A 183 -3.82 -1.54 -14.90
C TYR A 183 -3.40 -0.64 -16.06
N ALA A 184 -2.68 0.45 -15.80
CA ALA A 184 -2.23 1.39 -16.82
C ALA A 184 -1.45 0.71 -17.96
N LYS A 185 -0.58 -0.25 -17.63
CA LYS A 185 0.23 -1.02 -18.59
C LYS A 185 -0.47 -2.27 -19.16
N SER A 186 -1.66 -2.60 -18.68
CA SER A 186 -2.43 -3.76 -19.16
C SER A 186 -3.09 -3.49 -20.51
N SER A 187 -3.27 -4.55 -21.32
CA SER A 187 -4.00 -4.46 -22.59
C SER A 187 -5.49 -4.13 -22.36
N PRO A 188 -6.20 -3.58 -23.35
CA PRO A 188 -7.63 -3.28 -23.24
C PRO A 188 -8.47 -4.51 -22.85
N GLU A 189 -8.14 -5.70 -23.36
CA GLU A 189 -8.84 -6.95 -23.05
C GLU A 189 -8.66 -7.36 -21.59
N ARG A 190 -7.46 -7.12 -21.05
CA ARG A 190 -7.16 -7.42 -19.66
C ARG A 190 -7.86 -6.43 -18.72
N LYS A 191 -7.87 -5.14 -19.07
CA LYS A 191 -8.61 -4.09 -18.34
C LYS A 191 -10.11 -4.42 -18.28
N ALA A 192 -10.70 -4.78 -19.43
CA ALA A 192 -12.10 -5.21 -19.53
C ALA A 192 -12.39 -6.41 -18.61
N ARG A 193 -11.50 -7.42 -18.61
CA ARG A 193 -11.63 -8.58 -17.74
C ARG A 193 -11.57 -8.23 -16.26
N PHE A 194 -10.63 -7.37 -15.84
CA PHE A 194 -10.53 -6.96 -14.44
C PHE A 194 -11.83 -6.30 -13.95
N TRP A 195 -12.39 -5.38 -14.72
CA TRP A 195 -13.67 -4.73 -14.35
C TRP A 195 -14.84 -5.70 -14.40
N SER A 196 -14.89 -6.59 -15.40
CA SER A 196 -15.95 -7.60 -15.49
C SER A 196 -15.94 -8.55 -14.27
N ASP A 197 -14.76 -8.99 -13.84
CA ASP A 197 -14.60 -9.87 -12.68
C ASP A 197 -14.92 -9.12 -11.38
N HIS A 198 -14.52 -7.85 -11.27
CA HIS A 198 -14.84 -6.98 -10.14
C HIS A 198 -16.35 -6.81 -9.96
N LEU A 199 -17.07 -6.44 -11.02
CA LEU A 199 -18.52 -6.20 -10.94
C LEU A 199 -19.32 -7.48 -10.66
N LYS A 200 -18.88 -8.63 -11.21
CA LYS A 200 -19.46 -9.95 -10.85
C LYS A 200 -19.28 -10.28 -9.38
N ARG A 201 -18.09 -10.01 -8.81
CA ARG A 201 -17.84 -10.21 -7.38
C ARG A 201 -18.70 -9.24 -6.56
N TYR A 202 -18.75 -7.97 -6.93
CA TYR A 202 -19.58 -6.96 -6.28
C TYR A 202 -21.05 -7.40 -6.21
N ARG A 203 -21.62 -7.89 -7.32
CA ARG A 203 -23.01 -8.41 -7.35
C ARG A 203 -23.21 -9.60 -6.42
N THR A 204 -22.24 -10.49 -6.34
CA THR A 204 -22.32 -11.69 -5.48
C THR A 204 -22.27 -11.32 -4.00
N GLU A 205 -21.47 -10.30 -3.65
CA GLU A 205 -21.31 -9.82 -2.27
C GLU A 205 -22.47 -8.92 -1.81
N ASN A 206 -23.28 -8.41 -2.74
CA ASN A 206 -24.43 -7.55 -2.47
C ASN A 206 -25.70 -8.15 -3.08
N PRO A 207 -26.33 -9.17 -2.47
CA PRO A 207 -27.50 -9.83 -3.05
C PRO A 207 -28.78 -8.98 -3.02
N ASP A 208 -28.86 -8.00 -2.11
CA ASP A 208 -30.08 -7.22 -1.83
C ASP A 208 -30.16 -5.92 -2.65
N LEU A 209 -29.79 -5.96 -3.93
CA LEU A 209 -29.84 -4.79 -4.81
C LEU A 209 -31.28 -4.45 -5.22
N SER A 210 -31.60 -3.15 -5.25
CA SER A 210 -32.85 -2.66 -5.82
C SER A 210 -32.93 -2.94 -7.33
N THR A 211 -34.10 -2.75 -7.93
CA THR A 211 -34.25 -2.88 -9.39
C THR A 211 -33.40 -1.85 -10.12
N GLU A 212 -33.40 -0.60 -9.67
CA GLU A 212 -32.62 0.50 -10.24
C GLU A 212 -31.11 0.24 -10.14
N GLN A 213 -30.66 -0.30 -8.99
CA GLN A 213 -29.26 -0.67 -8.77
C GLN A 213 -28.81 -1.81 -9.68
N ARG A 214 -29.66 -2.84 -9.86
CA ARG A 214 -29.38 -3.95 -10.79
C ARG A 214 -29.28 -3.46 -12.22
N GLU A 215 -30.21 -2.62 -12.67
CA GLU A 215 -30.18 -2.05 -14.02
C GLU A 215 -28.97 -1.14 -14.26
N ALA A 216 -28.53 -0.39 -13.25
CA ALA A 216 -27.31 0.41 -13.35
C ALA A 216 -26.06 -0.49 -13.44
N LEU A 217 -26.03 -1.57 -12.66
CA LEU A 217 -24.94 -2.54 -12.66
C LEU A 217 -24.88 -3.37 -13.95
N ASP A 218 -26.03 -3.73 -14.54
CA ASP A 218 -26.10 -4.43 -15.83
C ASP A 218 -25.47 -3.58 -16.95
N GLU A 219 -25.73 -2.27 -16.97
CA GLU A 219 -25.09 -1.35 -17.92
C GLU A 219 -23.59 -1.19 -17.65
N ALA A 220 -23.19 -1.10 -16.38
CA ALA A 220 -21.78 -1.06 -15.99
C ALA A 220 -21.02 -2.32 -16.42
N GLU A 221 -21.63 -3.49 -16.29
CA GLU A 221 -21.07 -4.77 -16.75
C GLU A 221 -20.93 -4.81 -18.29
N ALA A 222 -21.89 -4.25 -19.03
CA ALA A 222 -21.79 -4.14 -20.49
C ALA A 222 -20.64 -3.22 -20.94
N ILE A 223 -20.42 -2.10 -20.23
CA ILE A 223 -19.26 -1.22 -20.46
C ILE A 223 -17.95 -1.95 -20.13
N ALA A 224 -17.90 -2.61 -18.98
CA ALA A 224 -16.72 -3.36 -18.52
C ALA A 224 -16.35 -4.51 -19.45
N ALA A 225 -17.32 -5.17 -20.08
CA ALA A 225 -17.08 -6.31 -20.96
C ALA A 225 -16.49 -5.93 -22.32
N ASN A 226 -16.51 -4.65 -22.72
CA ASN A 226 -16.07 -4.21 -24.05
C ASN A 226 -14.66 -3.57 -24.01
N PRO A 227 -13.63 -4.23 -24.58
CA PRO A 227 -12.25 -3.72 -24.60
C PRO A 227 -12.09 -2.35 -25.28
N VAL A 228 -12.99 -1.97 -26.20
CA VAL A 228 -12.92 -0.68 -26.91
C VAL A 228 -13.00 0.51 -25.94
N ASN A 229 -13.67 0.34 -24.80
CA ASN A 229 -13.77 1.36 -23.76
C ASN A 229 -12.44 1.59 -23.00
N PHE A 230 -11.42 0.74 -23.22
CA PHE A 230 -10.16 0.72 -22.47
C PHE A 230 -8.92 1.00 -23.33
N ILE A 231 -9.12 1.42 -24.58
CA ILE A 231 -8.05 1.85 -25.48
C ILE A 231 -7.43 3.15 -24.94
N PRO A 232 -6.10 3.22 -24.70
CA PRO A 232 -5.46 4.36 -24.05
C PRO A 232 -5.71 5.72 -24.72
N GLU A 233 -5.77 5.75 -26.04
CA GLU A 233 -5.91 6.96 -26.86
C GLU A 233 -7.33 7.54 -26.84
N ASN A 234 -8.32 6.75 -26.45
CA ASN A 234 -9.72 7.18 -26.47
C ASN A 234 -10.04 8.05 -25.26
N ALA A 235 -10.76 9.15 -25.48
CA ALA A 235 -11.48 9.80 -24.39
C ALA A 235 -12.55 8.83 -23.84
N PRO A 236 -12.95 8.96 -22.55
CA PRO A 236 -14.13 8.28 -22.04
C PRO A 236 -15.32 8.45 -22.99
N THR A 237 -16.00 7.35 -23.30
CA THR A 237 -17.14 7.41 -24.22
C THR A 237 -18.35 8.01 -23.50
N ARG A 238 -19.29 8.58 -24.25
CA ARG A 238 -20.59 9.00 -23.68
C ARG A 238 -21.30 7.88 -22.92
N ALA A 239 -21.07 6.63 -23.31
CA ALA A 239 -21.64 5.48 -22.62
C ALA A 239 -21.03 5.30 -21.22
N VAL A 240 -19.72 5.50 -21.07
CA VAL A 240 -19.03 5.53 -19.76
C VAL A 240 -19.59 6.66 -18.89
N GLU A 241 -19.72 7.87 -19.44
CA GLU A 241 -20.26 9.04 -18.71
C GLU A 241 -21.71 8.84 -18.26
N ASN A 242 -22.53 8.22 -19.12
CA ASN A 242 -23.93 7.93 -18.79
C ASN A 242 -24.04 6.88 -17.69
N VAL A 243 -23.23 5.82 -17.74
CA VAL A 243 -23.18 4.80 -16.68
C VAL A 243 -22.66 5.39 -15.39
N ASP A 244 -21.64 6.27 -15.41
CA ASP A 244 -21.15 6.98 -14.23
C ASP A 244 -22.28 7.71 -13.50
N ARG A 245 -23.05 8.51 -14.23
CA ARG A 245 -24.21 9.23 -13.68
C ARG A 245 -25.30 8.27 -13.18
N LYS A 246 -25.60 7.21 -13.92
CA LYS A 246 -26.64 6.23 -13.53
C LYS A 246 -26.26 5.50 -12.24
N MET A 247 -25.00 5.07 -12.13
CA MET A 247 -24.47 4.43 -10.93
C MET A 247 -24.54 5.36 -9.72
N ARG A 248 -24.10 6.62 -9.84
CA ARG A 248 -24.21 7.59 -8.74
C ARG A 248 -25.64 7.86 -8.31
N ASN A 249 -26.59 7.93 -9.25
CA ASN A 249 -28.00 8.13 -8.93
C ASN A 249 -28.61 6.91 -8.19
N ALA A 250 -28.22 5.68 -8.55
CA ALA A 250 -28.79 4.47 -7.97
C ALA A 250 -28.14 4.05 -6.65
N PHE A 251 -26.84 4.32 -6.46
CA PHE A 251 -26.06 3.86 -5.31
C PHE A 251 -25.63 5.00 -4.37
N GLY A 252 -25.66 6.25 -4.82
CA GLY A 252 -24.91 7.34 -4.20
C GLY A 252 -23.42 7.29 -4.57
N THR A 253 -22.71 8.41 -4.37
CA THR A 253 -21.32 8.57 -4.84
C THR A 253 -20.36 7.56 -4.22
N ASP A 254 -20.42 7.35 -2.90
CA ASP A 254 -19.45 6.47 -2.21
C ASP A 254 -19.58 5.01 -2.63
N GLU A 255 -20.82 4.51 -2.72
CA GLU A 255 -21.08 3.12 -3.11
C GLU A 255 -20.87 2.91 -4.61
N ALA A 256 -21.26 3.86 -5.47
CA ALA A 256 -20.87 3.85 -6.87
C ALA A 256 -19.34 3.84 -7.02
N GLY A 257 -18.62 4.60 -6.18
CA GLY A 257 -17.16 4.63 -6.18
C GLY A 257 -16.53 3.28 -5.81
N ARG A 258 -17.15 2.54 -4.88
CA ARG A 258 -16.75 1.16 -4.56
C ARG A 258 -16.95 0.21 -5.73
N ALA A 259 -18.05 0.37 -6.49
CA ALA A 259 -18.40 -0.51 -7.60
C ALA A 259 -17.63 -0.20 -8.90
N ILE A 260 -17.44 1.08 -9.24
CA ILE A 260 -16.95 1.49 -10.57
C ILE A 260 -15.75 2.43 -10.55
N ALA A 261 -15.27 2.91 -9.39
CA ALA A 261 -14.09 3.79 -9.32
C ALA A 261 -12.92 3.20 -8.54
N THR A 262 -13.12 2.04 -7.90
CA THR A 262 -12.11 1.35 -7.10
C THR A 262 -12.00 -0.09 -7.56
N LEU A 263 -10.90 -0.45 -8.23
CA LEU A 263 -10.71 -1.82 -8.69
C LEU A 263 -10.20 -2.70 -7.53
N GLY A 264 -11.11 -3.50 -6.98
CA GLY A 264 -10.87 -4.31 -5.79
C GLY A 264 -11.37 -3.65 -4.50
N PRO A 265 -11.13 -4.28 -3.33
CA PRO A 265 -11.56 -3.73 -2.06
C PRO A 265 -10.87 -2.38 -1.81
N ALA A 266 -11.63 -1.43 -1.26
CA ALA A 266 -11.11 -0.15 -0.83
C ALA A 266 -10.03 -0.35 0.24
N GLU A 267 -8.89 0.30 0.05
CA GLU A 267 -7.86 0.33 1.09
C GLU A 267 -8.32 1.26 2.20
N ARG A 268 -8.19 0.81 3.45
CA ARG A 268 -8.37 1.73 4.57
C ARG A 268 -7.30 2.81 4.43
N ARG A 269 -7.72 4.07 4.29
CA ARG A 269 -6.81 5.22 4.31
C ARG A 269 -5.92 5.07 5.53
N ALA A 270 -4.61 4.98 5.31
CA ALA A 270 -3.65 5.16 6.39
C ALA A 270 -3.93 6.53 7.01
N THR A 271 -4.08 6.60 8.33
CA THR A 271 -4.33 7.83 9.08
C THR A 271 -3.44 8.98 8.59
N GLU A 272 -4.08 9.92 7.88
CA GLU A 272 -3.78 11.35 7.63
C GLU A 272 -2.35 11.83 7.26
N THR A 273 -1.34 10.98 7.12
CA THR A 273 0.06 11.47 7.07
C THR A 273 0.90 10.99 5.89
N ALA A 274 0.41 10.08 5.06
CA ALA A 274 1.01 9.83 3.76
C ALA A 274 0.30 10.74 2.75
N PRO A 275 1.00 11.69 2.09
CA PRO A 275 0.42 12.33 0.92
C PRO A 275 0.11 11.25 -0.10
N VAL A 276 -0.76 11.58 -1.03
CA VAL A 276 -1.14 10.70 -2.15
C VAL A 276 -0.66 11.41 -3.41
N ALA A 277 -0.02 10.71 -4.34
CA ALA A 277 0.09 11.24 -5.71
C ALA A 277 -1.31 11.17 -6.35
N CYS A 278 -1.61 12.03 -7.32
CA CYS A 278 -2.98 12.27 -7.85
C CYS A 278 -3.94 11.08 -7.68
N GLU A 279 -5.02 11.29 -6.94
CA GLU A 279 -5.96 10.22 -6.61
C GLU A 279 -7.37 10.42 -7.15
N CYS A 280 -7.65 11.60 -7.70
CA CYS A 280 -8.95 11.94 -8.25
C CYS A 280 -8.87 12.59 -9.62
N THR A 281 -10.05 12.72 -10.24
CA THR A 281 -10.30 13.51 -11.44
C THR A 281 -11.49 14.42 -11.19
N ASN A 282 -11.49 15.64 -11.74
CA ASN A 282 -12.61 16.57 -11.66
C ASN A 282 -13.73 16.28 -12.67
N GLU A 283 -13.56 15.32 -13.58
CA GLU A 283 -14.56 14.92 -14.57
C GLU A 283 -15.49 13.81 -14.06
N SER A 284 -14.92 12.84 -13.35
CA SER A 284 -15.62 11.70 -12.74
C SER A 284 -15.17 11.57 -11.28
N GLU A 285 -15.66 12.48 -10.45
CA GLU A 285 -15.24 12.62 -9.06
C GLU A 285 -15.83 11.55 -8.14
N TYR A 286 -14.95 10.89 -7.38
CA TYR A 286 -15.27 9.89 -6.36
C TYR A 286 -14.51 10.14 -5.05
N CYS A 287 -14.30 11.41 -4.73
CA CYS A 287 -13.75 11.77 -3.44
C CYS A 287 -14.77 11.42 -2.35
N PRO A 288 -14.35 10.74 -1.28
CA PRO A 288 -15.28 10.27 -0.26
C PRO A 288 -15.73 11.41 0.67
N ASP A 289 -16.89 11.21 1.29
CA ASP A 289 -17.48 12.14 2.25
C ASP A 289 -17.72 13.53 1.66
N ARG A 290 -17.24 14.60 2.32
CA ARG A 290 -17.36 16.01 1.89
C ARG A 290 -16.13 16.50 1.14
N HIS A 291 -15.33 15.60 0.61
CA HIS A 291 -14.15 15.98 -0.16
C HIS A 291 -14.53 16.18 -1.62
N TYR A 292 -13.82 17.08 -2.29
CA TYR A 292 -13.92 17.27 -3.72
C TYR A 292 -12.57 17.17 -4.39
N CYS A 293 -12.56 16.95 -5.70
CA CYS A 293 -11.30 16.85 -6.43
C CYS A 293 -10.74 18.25 -6.67
N GLN A 294 -9.70 18.62 -5.93
CA GLN A 294 -9.01 19.86 -6.17
C GLN A 294 -8.16 19.72 -7.44
N TYR A 295 -8.64 20.30 -8.53
CA TYR A 295 -7.94 20.31 -9.80
C TYR A 295 -6.60 21.04 -9.68
N LYS A 296 -5.56 20.48 -10.32
CA LYS A 296 -4.21 21.05 -10.37
C LYS A 296 -3.51 21.23 -9.01
N SER A 297 -3.76 20.33 -8.06
CA SER A 297 -2.93 20.25 -6.85
C SER A 297 -1.45 20.06 -7.20
N GLN A 298 -0.56 20.59 -6.35
CA GLN A 298 0.88 20.51 -6.57
C GLN A 298 1.36 19.04 -6.56
N ASN A 299 2.31 18.69 -7.44
CA ASN A 299 2.90 17.35 -7.60
C ASN A 299 2.03 16.32 -8.36
N CYS A 300 1.08 16.80 -9.18
CA CYS A 300 0.26 15.94 -10.01
C CYS A 300 0.82 15.67 -11.42
N SER A 301 0.83 14.39 -11.83
CA SER A 301 1.12 13.94 -13.21
C SER A 301 -0.19 13.82 -13.99
N PHE A 302 -0.47 14.77 -14.88
CA PHE A 302 -1.72 14.89 -15.65
C PHE A 302 -1.75 14.06 -16.94
N VAL A 303 -0.93 13.00 -17.03
CA VAL A 303 -0.86 12.14 -18.20
C VAL A 303 -1.39 10.74 -17.92
N ASP A 304 -1.39 10.34 -16.65
CA ASP A 304 -1.71 8.97 -16.26
C ASP A 304 -3.22 8.80 -16.03
N LYS A 305 -3.82 7.89 -16.80
CA LYS A 305 -5.15 7.37 -16.52
C LYS A 305 -5.11 6.43 -15.32
N GLY A 306 -6.14 6.49 -14.49
CA GLY A 306 -6.18 5.75 -13.22
C GLY A 306 -7.28 6.20 -12.25
N CYS A 307 -8.07 7.19 -12.64
CA CYS A 307 -9.07 7.83 -11.80
C CYS A 307 -10.45 7.82 -12.47
N GLY A 308 -11.47 8.10 -11.67
CA GLY A 308 -12.86 8.12 -12.11
C GLY A 308 -13.43 6.75 -12.45
N SER A 309 -14.61 6.74 -13.06
CA SER A 309 -15.28 5.50 -13.45
C SER A 309 -14.40 4.68 -14.40
N PHE A 310 -14.26 3.40 -14.09
CA PHE A 310 -13.46 2.42 -14.80
C PHE A 310 -11.97 2.79 -14.93
N TRP A 311 -11.47 3.72 -14.11
CA TRP A 311 -10.14 4.32 -14.25
C TRP A 311 -9.85 4.87 -15.65
N ALA A 312 -10.89 5.35 -16.33
CA ALA A 312 -10.81 5.85 -17.70
C ALA A 312 -10.25 7.28 -17.80
N TYR A 313 -10.20 7.99 -16.68
CA TYR A 313 -9.86 9.41 -16.62
C TYR A 313 -8.43 9.61 -16.13
N VAL A 314 -7.85 10.71 -16.60
CA VAL A 314 -6.58 11.24 -16.10
C VAL A 314 -6.75 11.66 -14.66
N CYS A 315 -5.84 11.22 -13.81
CA CYS A 315 -5.75 11.70 -12.43
C CYS A 315 -5.18 13.12 -12.44
N ASN A 316 -6.01 14.12 -12.07
CA ASN A 316 -5.68 15.53 -12.22
C ASN A 316 -5.86 16.36 -10.93
N GLY A 317 -6.00 15.69 -9.79
CA GLY A 317 -6.13 16.36 -8.51
C GLY A 317 -5.96 15.44 -7.30
N LEU A 318 -6.15 16.06 -6.13
CA LEU A 318 -6.23 15.39 -4.83
C LEU A 318 -7.61 15.61 -4.21
N CYS A 319 -8.08 14.63 -3.44
CA CYS A 319 -9.32 14.79 -2.70
C CYS A 319 -9.07 15.67 -1.48
N GLU A 320 -9.62 16.88 -1.49
CA GLU A 320 -9.47 17.85 -0.41
C GLU A 320 -10.83 18.21 0.18
N TYR A 321 -10.85 18.53 1.47
CA TYR A 321 -12.08 18.83 2.19
C TYR A 321 -12.70 20.15 1.66
N GLY A 322 -13.96 20.07 1.23
CA GLY A 322 -14.80 21.24 0.94
C GLY A 322 -15.33 21.84 2.23
N GLY A 323 -14.78 23.01 2.58
CA GLY A 323 -15.31 23.86 3.66
C GLY A 323 -16.79 24.20 3.47
#